data_AF-A0A3B8Q1K4-F1
#
_entry.id   AF-A0A3B8Q1K4-F1
#
_cell.length_a   1.000
_cell.length_b   1.000
_cell.length_c   1.000
_cell.angle_alpha   90.00
_cell.angle_beta   90.00
_cell.angle_gamma   90.00
#
_symmetry.space_group_name_H-M   'P 1'
#
loop_
_entity.id
_entity.type
_entity.pdbx_description
1 polymer ?
#
loop_
_entity_poly.entity_id
_entity_poly.type
_entity_poly.pdbx_seq_one_letter_code
_entity_poly.pdbx_strand_id
1 'polypeptide(L)'
;MIDPELGLLPEFSGHSDYWLYHDNYLAAKVLDRSYPDEAERVRQAIAKQGIARSGKIELLFSEAQLPLRRYELRDVAKVGNKTIRSEFTTAELFAAPERYADLLFFIAVAEPDAAKARAAYDSAMAMWDNVGFHDAVVIESGRYATYKLGLALRVAERFHDQSEALAKVRERLLKLQNPDGGWITDYQPDGTPIGMANVETTCLAILGLEAGGLPVRCNLRPEFARLGLKQRSQGKRDTCSVFSTVESTEFALARSNGKGVALSVEYANWAANETTGRGDDGDFFHNIILGIQKHGVCPEEAMPYAKTFSPDTQPNSEIVAQAAAFTQGRRLHFHWLKGWSKKAGLDDRDLLRVKTVLASGSPVSAGSYHSVLFVGYEEDTTQPGGGRFLISDSNLKETEISYQAAKERFSDLFWVNAEVESP
;
A
#
# COMPACT_ATOMS: atom_id res chain seq x y z
N MET A 1 -5.57 10.08 -9.22
CA MET A 1 -7.00 9.87 -8.89
C MET A 1 -7.76 11.19 -8.70
N ILE A 2 -7.12 12.29 -8.29
CA ILE A 2 -7.78 13.60 -8.21
C ILE A 2 -8.37 13.97 -9.57
N ASP A 3 -9.68 14.20 -9.59
CA ASP A 3 -10.40 14.64 -10.77
C ASP A 3 -9.90 16.03 -11.17
N PRO A 4 -9.43 16.22 -12.42
CA PRO A 4 -8.79 17.47 -12.81
C PRO A 4 -9.75 18.66 -12.82
N GLU A 5 -11.04 18.42 -13.07
CA GLU A 5 -12.09 19.43 -13.14
C GLU A 5 -12.54 19.84 -11.73
N LEU A 6 -12.76 18.87 -10.84
CA LEU A 6 -13.26 19.14 -9.50
C LEU A 6 -12.16 19.45 -8.49
N GLY A 7 -10.95 18.91 -8.68
CA GLY A 7 -9.90 18.93 -7.67
C GLY A 7 -10.20 18.03 -6.46
N LEU A 8 -11.16 17.12 -6.58
CA LEU A 8 -11.58 16.16 -5.57
C LEU A 8 -11.29 14.72 -6.04
N LEU A 9 -11.13 13.80 -5.11
CA LEU A 9 -11.11 12.36 -5.37
C LEU A 9 -12.55 11.82 -5.41
N PRO A 10 -12.89 10.97 -6.39
CA PRO A 10 -14.14 10.23 -6.37
C PRO A 10 -14.13 9.18 -5.26
N GLU A 11 -15.31 8.72 -4.83
CA GLU A 11 -15.46 7.72 -3.77
C GLU A 11 -14.60 6.47 -4.00
N PHE A 12 -14.57 5.98 -5.24
CA PHE A 12 -13.64 4.97 -5.73
C PHE A 12 -13.32 5.22 -7.21
N SER A 13 -12.31 4.55 -7.73
CA SER A 13 -11.86 4.73 -9.12
C SER A 13 -13.01 4.53 -10.12
N GLY A 14 -13.24 5.54 -10.96
CA GLY A 14 -14.31 5.53 -11.98
C GLY A 14 -15.71 5.90 -11.47
N HIS A 15 -15.90 6.16 -10.18
CA HIS A 15 -17.19 6.60 -9.64
C HIS A 15 -17.48 8.08 -9.94
N SER A 16 -18.75 8.47 -9.85
CA SER A 16 -19.21 9.84 -10.12
C SER A 16 -19.65 10.61 -8.88
N ASP A 17 -19.59 9.99 -7.71
CA ASP A 17 -19.84 10.66 -6.42
C ASP A 17 -18.54 11.08 -5.73
N TYR A 18 -18.56 12.28 -5.15
CA TYR A 18 -17.43 12.93 -4.49
C TYR A 18 -17.84 13.38 -3.10
N TRP A 19 -17.40 12.68 -2.06
CA TRP A 19 -17.73 13.03 -0.68
C TRP A 19 -16.75 14.05 -0.12
N LEU A 20 -17.25 15.20 0.35
CA LEU A 20 -16.39 16.27 0.85
C LEU A 20 -15.64 15.88 2.13
N TYR A 21 -16.31 15.22 3.08
CA TYR A 21 -15.75 14.99 4.41
C TYR A 21 -15.23 13.56 4.63
N HIS A 22 -16.05 12.53 4.43
CA HIS A 22 -15.62 11.15 4.61
C HIS A 22 -14.50 10.73 3.65
N ASP A 23 -14.46 11.27 2.44
CA ASP A 23 -13.38 11.00 1.49
C ASP A 23 -12.35 12.12 1.45
N ASN A 24 -12.75 13.31 0.99
CA ASN A 24 -11.79 14.31 0.54
C ASN A 24 -11.11 15.08 1.69
N TYR A 25 -11.81 15.36 2.78
CA TYR A 25 -11.18 15.93 3.98
C TYR A 25 -10.17 14.94 4.59
N LEU A 26 -10.53 13.66 4.69
CA LEU A 26 -9.60 12.62 5.12
C LEU A 26 -8.40 12.49 4.17
N ALA A 27 -8.66 12.47 2.86
CA ALA A 27 -7.61 12.43 1.86
C ALA A 27 -6.67 13.63 2.00
N ALA A 28 -7.20 14.84 2.20
CA ALA A 28 -6.37 16.01 2.44
C ALA A 28 -5.51 15.86 3.70
N LYS A 29 -6.02 15.29 4.79
CA LYS A 29 -5.23 15.02 6.02
C LYS A 29 -4.10 14.02 5.76
N VAL A 30 -4.39 12.92 5.06
CA VAL A 30 -3.39 11.88 4.74
C VAL A 30 -2.36 12.38 3.72
N LEU A 31 -2.80 13.11 2.70
CA LEU A 31 -1.94 13.66 1.66
C LEU A 31 -1.05 14.78 2.20
N ASP A 32 -1.46 15.55 3.21
CA ASP A 32 -0.73 16.74 3.66
C ASP A 32 0.75 16.50 3.94
N ARG A 33 1.06 15.33 4.51
CA ARG A 33 2.44 14.92 4.78
C ARG A 33 3.20 14.59 3.49
N SER A 34 2.57 13.89 2.56
CA SER A 34 3.27 13.27 1.41
C SER A 34 3.14 13.98 0.07
N TYR A 35 2.08 14.74 -0.08
CA TYR A 35 1.63 15.39 -1.30
C TYR A 35 0.96 16.71 -0.90
N PRO A 36 1.70 17.66 -0.31
CA PRO A 36 1.13 18.88 0.28
C PRO A 36 0.44 19.77 -0.76
N ASP A 37 0.95 19.80 -1.99
CA ASP A 37 0.33 20.55 -3.09
C ASP A 37 -1.01 19.93 -3.50
N GLU A 38 -1.09 18.60 -3.57
CA GLU A 38 -2.32 17.87 -3.81
C GLU A 38 -3.31 18.02 -2.65
N ALA A 39 -2.84 17.94 -1.40
CA ALA A 39 -3.65 18.15 -0.22
C ALA A 39 -4.27 19.56 -0.22
N GLU A 40 -3.46 20.57 -0.57
CA GLU A 40 -3.92 21.95 -0.68
C GLU A 40 -4.94 22.12 -1.82
N ARG A 41 -4.72 21.47 -2.96
CA ARG A 41 -5.70 21.46 -4.05
C ARG A 41 -7.05 20.88 -3.60
N VAL A 42 -7.04 19.78 -2.85
CA VAL A 42 -8.26 19.16 -2.30
C VAL A 42 -8.93 20.09 -1.29
N ARG A 43 -8.18 20.71 -0.36
CA ARG A 43 -8.71 21.69 0.60
C ARG A 43 -9.38 22.88 -0.09
N GLN A 44 -8.75 23.43 -1.14
CA GLN A 44 -9.32 24.51 -1.93
C GLN A 44 -10.60 24.08 -2.65
N ALA A 45 -10.65 22.84 -3.16
CA ALA A 45 -11.83 22.30 -3.80
C ALA A 45 -13.01 22.12 -2.81
N ILE A 46 -12.74 21.65 -1.58
CA ILE A 46 -13.74 21.59 -0.50
C ILE A 46 -14.23 23.00 -0.15
N ALA A 47 -13.32 23.95 0.07
CA ALA A 47 -13.64 25.32 0.46
C ALA A 47 -14.55 26.03 -0.57
N LYS A 48 -14.37 25.76 -1.87
CA LYS A 48 -15.22 26.29 -2.95
C LYS A 48 -16.68 25.88 -2.85
N GLN A 49 -17.00 24.76 -2.18
CA GLN A 49 -18.38 24.30 -2.01
C GLN A 49 -19.13 25.04 -0.90
N GLY A 50 -18.45 25.88 -0.11
CA GLY A 50 -19.06 26.63 0.99
C GLY A 50 -19.50 25.76 2.18
N ILE A 51 -19.08 24.50 2.23
CA ILE A 51 -19.34 23.60 3.35
C ILE A 51 -18.15 23.67 4.31
N ALA A 52 -18.40 24.08 5.55
CA ALA A 52 -17.35 24.34 6.54
C ALA A 52 -17.06 23.18 7.50
N ARG A 53 -18.01 22.25 7.69
CA ARG A 53 -17.86 21.05 8.53
C ARG A 53 -18.94 20.02 8.24
N SER A 54 -18.64 18.75 8.48
CA SER A 54 -19.64 17.69 8.62
C SER A 54 -20.00 17.41 10.07
N GLY A 55 -19.01 17.38 10.96
CA GLY A 55 -19.15 17.22 12.41
C GLY A 55 -18.87 15.81 12.95
N LYS A 56 -18.55 14.83 12.09
CA LYS A 56 -18.19 13.45 12.51
C LYS A 56 -16.70 13.20 12.34
N ILE A 57 -16.23 13.18 11.11
CA ILE A 57 -14.88 12.71 10.80
C ILE A 57 -13.77 13.62 11.39
N GLU A 58 -14.10 14.88 11.61
CA GLU A 58 -13.21 15.86 12.23
C GLU A 58 -12.92 15.56 13.71
N LEU A 59 -13.71 14.69 14.36
CA LEU A 59 -13.46 14.22 15.72
C LEU A 59 -12.09 13.52 15.85
N LEU A 60 -11.62 12.84 14.80
CA LEU A 60 -10.30 12.19 14.77
C LEU A 60 -9.12 13.18 14.88
N PHE A 61 -9.39 14.46 14.65
CA PHE A 61 -8.41 15.54 14.61
C PHE A 61 -8.71 16.64 15.62
N SER A 62 -9.62 16.40 16.57
CA SER A 62 -10.05 17.39 17.56
C SER A 62 -10.65 18.67 16.93
N GLU A 63 -11.23 18.55 15.73
CA GLU A 63 -11.83 19.64 14.96
C GLU A 63 -13.38 19.64 15.02
N ALA A 64 -13.95 18.68 15.75
CA ALA A 64 -15.37 18.61 16.13
C ALA A 64 -15.52 18.21 17.62
N GLN A 65 -16.75 18.23 18.14
CA GLN A 65 -17.03 17.99 19.55
C GLN A 65 -18.18 17.00 19.75
N LEU A 66 -18.10 16.23 20.84
CA LEU A 66 -19.20 15.43 21.37
C LEU A 66 -20.33 16.32 21.90
N PRO A 67 -21.58 15.80 22.02
CA PRO A 67 -22.01 14.43 21.74
C PRO A 67 -22.20 14.13 20.26
N LEU A 68 -22.14 12.84 19.90
CA LEU A 68 -22.51 12.38 18.56
C LEU A 68 -23.97 12.70 18.27
N ARG A 69 -24.21 13.24 17.08
CA ARG A 69 -25.51 13.60 16.56
C ARG A 69 -25.86 12.71 15.38
N ARG A 70 -27.12 12.74 14.93
CA ARG A 70 -27.49 12.09 13.67
C ARG A 70 -26.92 12.90 12.50
N TYR A 71 -26.64 12.20 11.42
CA TYR A 71 -26.08 12.77 10.21
C TYR A 71 -27.02 12.51 9.03
N GLU A 72 -27.17 13.51 8.17
CA GLU A 72 -27.90 13.40 6.92
C GLU A 72 -26.95 13.56 5.75
N LEU A 73 -27.03 12.63 4.80
CA LEU A 73 -26.29 12.71 3.54
C LEU A 73 -27.08 13.58 2.56
N ARG A 74 -26.43 14.58 1.97
CA ARG A 74 -27.06 15.49 1.02
C ARG A 74 -26.16 15.77 -0.18
N ASP A 75 -26.79 15.95 -1.34
CA ASP A 75 -26.14 16.50 -2.52
C ASP A 75 -25.84 17.99 -2.27
N VAL A 76 -24.60 18.40 -2.54
CA VAL A 76 -24.11 19.78 -2.39
C VAL A 76 -24.13 20.50 -3.74
N ALA A 77 -23.64 19.83 -4.78
CA ALA A 77 -23.57 20.37 -6.13
C ALA A 77 -23.57 19.25 -7.19
N LYS A 78 -23.91 19.60 -8.42
CA LYS A 78 -23.78 18.72 -9.60
C LYS A 78 -22.98 19.44 -10.68
N VAL A 79 -22.00 18.73 -11.25
CA VAL A 79 -21.14 19.21 -12.33
C VAL A 79 -21.13 18.16 -13.43
N GLY A 80 -21.89 18.40 -14.51
CA GLY A 80 -22.13 17.38 -15.53
C GLY A 80 -22.81 16.14 -14.94
N ASN A 81 -22.18 14.98 -15.07
CA ASN A 81 -22.63 13.72 -14.48
C ASN A 81 -22.06 13.44 -13.07
N LYS A 82 -21.26 14.36 -12.51
CA LYS A 82 -20.61 14.21 -11.20
C LYS A 82 -21.46 14.85 -10.11
N THR A 83 -21.61 14.16 -8.98
CA THR A 83 -22.35 14.66 -7.82
C THR A 83 -21.40 14.86 -6.64
N ILE A 84 -21.36 16.08 -6.13
CA ILE A 84 -20.61 16.42 -4.91
C ILE A 84 -21.57 16.29 -3.73
N ARG A 85 -21.17 15.56 -2.70
CA ARG A 85 -22.00 15.20 -1.55
C ARG A 85 -21.29 15.49 -0.23
N SER A 86 -22.05 15.67 0.83
CA SER A 86 -21.52 15.76 2.19
C SER A 86 -22.51 15.19 3.20
N GLU A 87 -21.97 14.77 4.34
CA GLU A 87 -22.75 14.59 5.56
C GLU A 87 -22.95 15.93 6.27
N PHE A 88 -24.12 16.06 6.89
CA PHE A 88 -24.52 17.21 7.70
C PHE A 88 -25.04 16.74 9.05
N THR A 89 -24.46 17.27 10.11
CA THR A 89 -24.95 17.05 11.47
C THR A 89 -26.35 17.66 11.67
N THR A 90 -27.28 16.90 12.26
CA THR A 90 -28.60 17.37 12.66
C THR A 90 -28.63 17.80 14.14
N ALA A 91 -29.75 18.37 14.59
CA ALA A 91 -29.93 18.69 16.02
C ALA A 91 -30.18 17.45 16.90
N GLU A 92 -30.52 16.30 16.31
CA GLU A 92 -30.87 15.08 17.02
C GLU A 92 -29.62 14.33 17.51
N LEU A 93 -29.64 13.81 18.73
CA LEU A 93 -28.56 12.97 19.25
C LEU A 93 -28.58 11.59 18.59
N PHE A 94 -27.40 10.99 18.42
CA PHE A 94 -27.33 9.61 17.95
C PHE A 94 -27.82 8.66 19.04
N ALA A 95 -28.78 7.79 18.72
CA ALA A 95 -29.33 6.84 19.67
C ALA A 95 -28.45 5.57 19.76
N ALA A 96 -28.16 5.14 21.00
CA ALA A 96 -27.42 3.93 21.32
C ALA A 96 -26.06 3.79 20.58
N PRO A 97 -25.15 4.79 20.66
CA PRO A 97 -23.84 4.71 20.01
C PRO A 97 -23.01 3.52 20.49
N GLU A 98 -23.26 3.02 21.69
CA GLU A 98 -22.61 1.83 22.29
C GLU A 98 -22.85 0.53 21.52
N ARG A 99 -23.73 0.53 20.52
CA ARG A 99 -24.00 -0.63 19.65
C ARG A 99 -23.11 -0.67 18.39
N TYR A 100 -22.29 0.36 18.17
CA TYR A 100 -21.51 0.53 16.94
C TYR A 100 -20.03 0.78 17.28
N ALA A 101 -19.14 -0.05 16.75
CA ALA A 101 -17.72 0.01 17.09
C ALA A 101 -17.08 1.31 16.59
N ASP A 102 -17.44 1.78 15.39
CA ASP A 102 -16.92 3.05 14.84
C ASP A 102 -17.29 4.24 15.73
N LEU A 103 -18.55 4.31 16.19
CA LEU A 103 -19.01 5.40 17.05
C LEU A 103 -18.31 5.38 18.41
N LEU A 104 -18.07 4.19 18.98
CA LEU A 104 -17.28 4.07 20.20
C LEU A 104 -15.82 4.50 19.98
N PHE A 105 -15.21 4.22 18.83
CA PHE A 105 -13.88 4.75 18.50
C PHE A 105 -13.87 6.27 18.35
N PHE A 106 -14.89 6.88 17.72
CA PHE A 106 -15.05 8.33 17.66
C PHE A 106 -15.22 8.96 19.05
N ILE A 107 -15.98 8.32 19.95
CA ILE A 107 -16.10 8.75 21.34
C ILE A 107 -14.74 8.62 22.05
N ALA A 108 -14.07 7.48 21.90
CA ALA A 108 -12.79 7.22 22.56
C ALA A 108 -11.67 8.19 22.16
N VAL A 109 -11.67 8.70 20.93
CA VAL A 109 -10.70 9.73 20.51
C VAL A 109 -11.08 11.13 20.98
N ALA A 110 -12.37 11.48 20.98
CA ALA A 110 -12.82 12.86 21.21
C ALA A 110 -13.18 13.16 22.67
N GLU A 111 -13.40 12.14 23.49
CA GLU A 111 -13.78 12.29 24.89
C GLU A 111 -12.61 12.86 25.72
N PRO A 112 -12.76 14.04 26.35
CA PRO A 112 -11.71 14.63 27.18
C PRO A 112 -11.50 13.89 28.50
N ASP A 113 -12.54 13.25 29.05
CA ASP A 113 -12.40 12.45 30.27
C ASP A 113 -11.68 11.12 29.96
N ALA A 114 -10.49 10.93 30.53
CA ALA A 114 -9.67 9.76 30.24
C ALA A 114 -10.34 8.43 30.60
N ALA A 115 -11.15 8.40 31.66
CA ALA A 115 -11.83 7.17 32.09
C ALA A 115 -12.97 6.82 31.13
N LYS A 116 -13.77 7.81 30.71
CA LYS A 116 -14.83 7.61 29.71
C LYS A 116 -14.26 7.26 28.33
N ALA A 117 -13.17 7.93 27.93
CA ALA A 117 -12.48 7.64 26.68
C ALA A 117 -11.98 6.19 26.65
N ARG A 118 -11.35 5.74 27.75
CA ARG A 118 -10.91 4.35 27.90
C ARG A 118 -12.07 3.36 27.91
N ALA A 119 -13.15 3.65 28.63
CA ALA A 119 -14.34 2.79 28.65
C ALA A 119 -14.96 2.61 27.26
N ALA A 120 -15.01 3.67 26.46
CA ALA A 120 -15.47 3.59 25.07
C ALA A 120 -14.55 2.74 24.21
N TYR A 121 -13.22 2.91 24.34
CA TYR A 121 -12.23 2.08 23.63
C TYR A 121 -12.34 0.61 23.99
N ASP A 122 -12.36 0.29 25.29
CA ASP A 122 -12.46 -1.09 25.76
C ASP A 122 -13.78 -1.74 25.30
N SER A 123 -14.88 -0.97 25.28
CA SER A 123 -16.17 -1.44 24.76
C SER A 123 -16.15 -1.71 23.26
N ALA A 124 -15.46 -0.87 22.47
CA ALA A 124 -15.28 -1.10 21.05
C ALA A 124 -14.42 -2.35 20.79
N MET A 125 -13.30 -2.49 21.53
CA MET A 125 -12.40 -3.62 21.42
C MET A 125 -13.04 -4.93 21.87
N ALA A 126 -14.00 -4.91 22.79
CA ALA A 126 -14.79 -6.07 23.17
C ALA A 126 -15.67 -6.61 22.03
N MET A 127 -15.93 -5.82 20.99
CA MET A 127 -16.65 -6.27 19.78
C MET A 127 -15.74 -7.02 18.80
N TRP A 128 -14.42 -7.04 19.02
CA TRP A 128 -13.50 -7.82 18.20
C TRP A 128 -13.66 -9.32 18.47
N ASP A 129 -14.08 -10.08 17.46
CA ASP A 129 -14.38 -11.51 17.56
C ASP A 129 -13.30 -12.43 16.98
N ASN A 130 -12.08 -11.89 16.76
CA ASN A 130 -10.97 -12.48 15.99
C ASN A 130 -11.15 -12.47 14.46
N VAL A 131 -12.25 -11.95 13.94
CA VAL A 131 -12.49 -11.76 12.51
C VAL A 131 -12.64 -10.27 12.18
N GLY A 132 -13.50 -9.58 12.93
CA GLY A 132 -13.83 -8.17 12.77
C GLY A 132 -14.55 -7.60 13.98
N PHE A 133 -15.00 -6.34 13.88
CA PHE A 133 -15.81 -5.71 14.92
C PHE A 133 -17.28 -6.11 14.73
N HIS A 134 -17.73 -7.13 15.46
CA HIS A 134 -19.06 -7.72 15.39
C HIS A 134 -20.09 -6.86 16.15
N ASP A 135 -20.41 -5.72 15.55
CA ASP A 135 -21.36 -4.74 16.08
C ASP A 135 -22.76 -4.86 15.44
N ALA A 136 -23.66 -3.92 15.73
CA ALA A 136 -25.04 -3.98 15.24
C ALA A 136 -25.16 -4.07 13.71
N VAL A 137 -24.22 -3.47 12.95
CA VAL A 137 -24.25 -3.52 11.48
C VAL A 137 -23.90 -4.92 10.99
N VAL A 138 -22.95 -5.60 11.64
CA VAL A 138 -22.56 -6.97 11.26
C VAL A 138 -23.70 -7.94 11.54
N ILE A 139 -24.41 -7.76 12.66
CA ILE A 139 -25.58 -8.58 13.01
C ILE A 139 -26.65 -8.53 11.92
N GLU A 140 -26.84 -7.38 11.29
CA GLU A 140 -27.86 -7.18 10.24
C GLU A 140 -27.36 -7.57 8.84
N SER A 141 -26.12 -7.25 8.50
CA SER A 141 -25.60 -7.39 7.14
C SER A 141 -24.82 -8.69 6.89
N GLY A 142 -24.31 -9.33 7.95
CA GLY A 142 -23.42 -10.49 7.88
C GLY A 142 -22.00 -10.20 7.37
N ARG A 143 -21.61 -8.92 7.27
CA ARG A 143 -20.31 -8.49 6.69
C ARG A 143 -19.60 -7.52 7.63
N TYR A 144 -18.27 -7.52 7.59
CA TYR A 144 -17.43 -6.62 8.37
C TYR A 144 -16.94 -5.45 7.51
N ALA A 145 -16.88 -4.26 8.12
CA ALA A 145 -16.36 -3.06 7.46
C ALA A 145 -14.88 -2.86 7.79
N THR A 146 -14.05 -2.76 6.75
CA THR A 146 -12.58 -2.64 6.85
C THR A 146 -12.15 -1.36 7.57
N TYR A 147 -12.85 -0.25 7.36
CA TYR A 147 -12.46 1.04 7.94
C TYR A 147 -12.45 1.03 9.47
N LYS A 148 -13.25 0.15 10.11
CA LYS A 148 -13.27 -0.03 11.57
C LYS A 148 -11.94 -0.56 12.12
N LEU A 149 -11.21 -1.35 11.32
CA LEU A 149 -9.87 -1.81 11.66
C LEU A 149 -8.86 -0.65 11.68
N GLY A 150 -8.97 0.25 10.70
CA GLY A 150 -8.18 1.48 10.65
C GLY A 150 -8.46 2.40 11.84
N LEU A 151 -9.74 2.59 12.17
CA LEU A 151 -10.14 3.36 13.37
C LEU A 151 -9.59 2.75 14.66
N ALA A 152 -9.68 1.43 14.84
CA ALA A 152 -9.16 0.76 16.02
C ALA A 152 -7.65 1.02 16.21
N LEU A 153 -6.86 0.85 15.15
CA LEU A 153 -5.42 1.15 15.18
C LEU A 153 -5.15 2.63 15.46
N ARG A 154 -5.96 3.54 14.87
CA ARG A 154 -5.82 4.97 15.07
C ARG A 154 -6.03 5.38 16.52
N VAL A 155 -7.05 4.82 17.17
CA VAL A 155 -7.41 5.14 18.54
C VAL A 155 -6.49 4.44 19.55
N ALA A 156 -6.00 3.24 19.23
CA ALA A 156 -5.08 2.48 20.07
C ALA A 156 -3.82 3.26 20.48
N GLU A 157 -3.34 4.18 19.62
CA GLU A 157 -2.20 5.06 19.92
C GLU A 157 -2.41 5.84 21.22
N ARG A 158 -3.61 6.40 21.43
CA ARG A 158 -3.95 7.19 22.62
C ARG A 158 -3.81 6.37 23.91
N PHE A 159 -4.02 5.07 23.83
CA PHE A 159 -4.02 4.16 24.98
C PHE A 159 -2.78 3.27 25.06
N HIS A 160 -1.83 3.43 24.12
CA HIS A 160 -0.63 2.59 23.98
C HIS A 160 -0.95 1.08 24.00
N ASP A 161 -2.05 0.68 23.35
CA ASP A 161 -2.45 -0.72 23.29
C ASP A 161 -1.49 -1.50 22.36
N GLN A 162 -0.94 -2.59 22.86
CA GLN A 162 -0.06 -3.51 22.13
C GLN A 162 -0.56 -4.97 22.26
N SER A 163 -1.85 -5.15 22.52
CA SER A 163 -2.46 -6.46 22.71
C SER A 163 -2.36 -7.33 21.45
N GLU A 164 -2.43 -8.66 21.66
CA GLU A 164 -2.52 -9.62 20.56
C GLU A 164 -3.75 -9.36 19.68
N ALA A 165 -4.85 -8.89 20.26
CA ALA A 165 -6.04 -8.49 19.52
C ALA A 165 -5.71 -7.38 18.52
N LEU A 166 -5.00 -6.33 18.93
CA LEU A 166 -4.61 -5.24 18.05
C LEU A 166 -3.62 -5.69 16.96
N ALA A 167 -2.72 -6.63 17.27
CA ALA A 167 -1.85 -7.25 16.28
C ALA A 167 -2.66 -7.99 15.20
N LYS A 168 -3.71 -8.73 15.60
CA LYS A 168 -4.63 -9.42 14.65
C LYS A 168 -5.48 -8.44 13.84
N VAL A 169 -5.94 -7.34 14.44
CA VAL A 169 -6.62 -6.24 13.73
C VAL A 169 -5.72 -5.71 12.61
N ARG A 170 -4.44 -5.46 12.92
CA ARG A 170 -3.44 -4.99 11.93
C ARG A 170 -3.20 -6.00 10.83
N GLU A 171 -2.98 -7.27 11.19
CA GLU A 171 -2.79 -8.34 10.21
C GLU A 171 -3.99 -8.44 9.26
N ARG A 172 -5.22 -8.39 9.80
CA ARG A 172 -6.44 -8.38 9.01
C ARG A 172 -6.48 -7.19 8.08
N LEU A 173 -6.22 -5.98 8.58
CA LEU A 173 -6.23 -4.77 7.76
C LEU A 173 -5.25 -4.87 6.59
N LEU A 174 -4.01 -5.33 6.83
CA LEU A 174 -2.99 -5.45 5.78
C LEU A 174 -3.39 -6.45 4.69
N LYS A 175 -4.11 -7.53 5.03
CA LYS A 175 -4.64 -8.50 4.06
C LYS A 175 -5.77 -7.95 3.18
N LEU A 176 -6.40 -6.84 3.58
CA LEU A 176 -7.51 -6.20 2.87
C LEU A 176 -7.04 -5.06 1.95
N GLN A 177 -5.73 -4.84 1.85
CA GLN A 177 -5.18 -3.90 0.88
C GLN A 177 -5.43 -4.43 -0.53
N ASN A 178 -6.03 -3.61 -1.38
CA ASN A 178 -6.22 -3.95 -2.79
C ASN A 178 -4.84 -4.01 -3.48
N PRO A 179 -4.57 -5.02 -4.32
CA PRO A 179 -3.31 -5.13 -5.03
C PRO A 179 -2.96 -3.92 -5.91
N ASP A 180 -3.96 -3.21 -6.44
CA ASP A 180 -3.79 -1.96 -7.19
C ASP A 180 -3.62 -0.70 -6.30
N GLY A 181 -3.65 -0.88 -4.99
CA GLY A 181 -3.59 0.18 -3.99
C GLY A 181 -4.96 0.56 -3.41
N GLY A 182 -4.92 1.18 -2.23
CA GLY A 182 -6.12 1.43 -1.42
C GLY A 182 -6.60 0.19 -0.64
N TRP A 183 -7.68 0.33 0.11
CA TRP A 183 -8.25 -0.74 0.94
C TRP A 183 -9.69 -1.05 0.56
N ILE A 184 -9.99 -2.34 0.41
CA ILE A 184 -11.33 -2.84 0.10
C ILE A 184 -12.29 -2.51 1.25
N THR A 185 -13.50 -2.02 0.94
CA THR A 185 -14.45 -1.51 1.94
C THR A 185 -14.91 -2.55 2.97
N ASP A 186 -15.16 -3.78 2.54
CA ASP A 186 -15.79 -4.80 3.38
C ASP A 186 -15.13 -6.18 3.22
N TYR A 187 -15.51 -7.12 4.09
CA TYR A 187 -15.09 -8.52 3.98
C TYR A 187 -16.07 -9.49 4.67
N GLN A 188 -16.04 -10.74 4.21
CA GLN A 188 -16.83 -11.83 4.78
C GLN A 188 -16.22 -12.39 6.08
N PRO A 189 -16.97 -13.19 6.85
CA PRO A 189 -16.43 -13.89 8.02
C PRO A 189 -15.23 -14.80 7.76
N ASP A 190 -15.09 -15.34 6.55
CA ASP A 190 -13.91 -16.12 6.15
C ASP A 190 -12.70 -15.23 5.80
N GLY A 191 -12.89 -13.92 5.74
CA GLY A 191 -11.86 -12.96 5.38
C GLY A 191 -11.83 -12.53 3.92
N THR A 192 -12.70 -13.07 3.08
CA THR A 192 -12.77 -12.73 1.65
C THR A 192 -13.14 -11.25 1.49
N PRO A 193 -12.32 -10.43 0.81
CA PRO A 193 -12.64 -9.03 0.55
C PRO A 193 -13.90 -8.87 -0.31
N ILE A 194 -14.74 -7.88 0.00
CA ILE A 194 -15.93 -7.49 -0.76
C ILE A 194 -15.96 -5.99 -0.95
N GLY A 195 -16.26 -5.55 -2.18
CA GLY A 195 -16.42 -4.14 -2.50
C GLY A 195 -15.23 -3.60 -3.28
N MET A 196 -15.01 -2.29 -3.18
CA MET A 196 -14.00 -1.58 -3.96
C MET A 196 -12.98 -0.95 -3.02
N ALA A 197 -11.80 -0.61 -3.54
CA ALA A 197 -10.91 0.28 -2.82
C ALA A 197 -11.49 1.70 -2.86
N ASN A 198 -12.03 2.17 -1.72
CA ASN A 198 -12.62 3.51 -1.62
C ASN A 198 -11.71 4.48 -0.83
N VAL A 199 -11.94 5.77 -0.98
CA VAL A 199 -11.09 6.81 -0.40
C VAL A 199 -11.18 6.83 1.12
N GLU A 200 -12.38 6.84 1.71
CA GLU A 200 -12.57 6.81 3.18
C GLU A 200 -11.82 5.66 3.85
N THR A 201 -12.07 4.41 3.41
CA THR A 201 -11.47 3.21 4.00
C THR A 201 -9.96 3.25 3.84
N THR A 202 -9.47 3.67 2.67
CA THR A 202 -8.03 3.83 2.43
C THR A 202 -7.41 4.85 3.38
N CYS A 203 -8.05 6.00 3.57
CA CYS A 203 -7.51 7.04 4.44
C CYS A 203 -7.51 6.60 5.91
N LEU A 204 -8.59 5.96 6.38
CA LEU A 204 -8.67 5.44 7.74
C LEU A 204 -7.70 4.29 7.98
N ALA A 205 -7.45 3.44 6.98
CA ALA A 205 -6.43 2.41 7.03
C ALA A 205 -5.03 3.02 7.18
N ILE A 206 -4.69 4.03 6.36
CA ILE A 206 -3.40 4.73 6.44
C ILE A 206 -3.23 5.41 7.79
N LEU A 207 -4.20 6.21 8.23
CA LEU A 207 -4.17 6.86 9.54
C LEU A 207 -4.02 5.86 10.68
N GLY A 208 -4.71 4.72 10.59
CA GLY A 208 -4.60 3.63 11.53
C GLY A 208 -3.21 3.01 11.57
N LEU A 209 -2.63 2.69 10.41
CA LEU A 209 -1.29 2.10 10.33
C LEU A 209 -0.17 3.08 10.74
N GLU A 210 -0.36 4.37 10.49
CA GLU A 210 0.56 5.42 10.94
C GLU A 210 0.53 5.61 12.46
N ALA A 211 -0.66 5.62 13.06
CA ALA A 211 -0.85 5.88 14.49
C ALA A 211 -0.68 4.62 15.36
N GLY A 212 -1.21 3.47 14.93
CA GLY A 212 -1.01 2.18 15.60
C GLY A 212 0.41 1.65 15.44
N GLY A 213 1.23 2.31 14.63
CA GLY A 213 2.57 1.93 14.24
C GLY A 213 2.57 0.73 13.30
N LEU A 214 3.54 0.69 12.37
CA LEU A 214 3.85 -0.54 11.66
C LEU A 214 4.45 -1.58 12.63
N PRO A 215 4.43 -2.89 12.30
CA PRO A 215 5.19 -3.86 13.09
C PRO A 215 6.62 -3.36 13.30
N VAL A 216 7.19 -3.50 14.49
CA VAL A 216 8.59 -3.08 14.74
C VAL A 216 9.60 -3.90 13.94
N ARG A 217 9.15 -5.01 13.35
CA ARG A 217 9.94 -5.87 12.47
C ARG A 217 9.06 -6.52 11.41
N CYS A 218 9.59 -6.61 10.20
CA CYS A 218 9.07 -7.44 9.12
C CYS A 218 10.24 -8.21 8.48
N ASN A 219 10.02 -9.48 8.11
CA ASN A 219 11.03 -10.29 7.43
C ASN A 219 10.37 -11.26 6.44
N LEU A 220 10.58 -11.03 5.14
CA LEU A 220 10.04 -11.83 4.05
C LEU A 220 10.93 -13.02 3.66
N ARG A 221 12.15 -13.14 4.19
CA ARG A 221 13.06 -14.25 3.84
C ARG A 221 12.46 -15.65 4.06
N PRO A 222 11.71 -15.91 5.15
CA PRO A 222 11.00 -17.19 5.30
C PRO A 222 9.96 -17.44 4.20
N GLU A 223 9.31 -16.38 3.71
CA GLU A 223 8.32 -16.47 2.64
C GLU A 223 8.97 -16.77 1.28
N PHE A 224 10.11 -16.13 0.97
CA PHE A 224 10.93 -16.51 -0.19
C PHE A 224 11.30 -18.00 -0.15
N ALA A 225 11.76 -18.49 1.02
CA ALA A 225 12.10 -19.90 1.20
C ALA A 225 10.89 -20.83 1.04
N ARG A 226 9.73 -20.46 1.61
CA ARG A 226 8.46 -21.20 1.47
C ARG A 226 8.03 -21.31 0.01
N LEU A 227 8.20 -20.24 -0.75
CA LEU A 227 7.88 -20.18 -2.18
C LEU A 227 8.93 -20.87 -3.06
N GLY A 228 10.06 -21.32 -2.50
CA GLY A 228 11.14 -21.96 -3.25
C GLY A 228 12.01 -20.99 -4.05
N LEU A 229 11.92 -19.69 -3.77
CA LEU A 229 12.74 -18.66 -4.39
C LEU A 229 14.07 -18.54 -3.64
N LYS A 230 15.16 -18.67 -4.39
CA LYS A 230 16.53 -18.60 -3.84
C LYS A 230 17.19 -17.33 -4.34
N GLN A 231 17.92 -16.66 -3.45
CA GLN A 231 18.79 -15.54 -3.82
C GLN A 231 19.83 -16.01 -4.85
N ARG A 232 20.00 -15.22 -5.92
CA ARG A 232 20.92 -15.54 -7.03
C ARG A 232 22.05 -14.51 -7.10
N SER A 233 23.16 -14.89 -7.74
CA SER A 233 24.33 -14.01 -7.87
C SER A 233 24.45 -13.45 -9.27
N GLN A 234 24.65 -12.13 -9.36
CA GLN A 234 24.97 -11.44 -10.63
C GLN A 234 26.39 -11.71 -11.12
N GLY A 235 27.26 -12.28 -10.28
CA GLY A 235 28.67 -12.48 -10.59
C GLY A 235 29.41 -11.16 -10.77
N LYS A 236 30.18 -11.04 -11.87
CA LYS A 236 31.00 -9.85 -12.19
C LYS A 236 30.31 -8.88 -13.17
N ARG A 237 29.07 -9.14 -13.53
CA ARG A 237 28.30 -8.36 -14.50
C ARG A 237 27.54 -7.22 -13.82
N ASP A 238 27.20 -6.18 -14.56
CA ASP A 238 26.57 -4.96 -14.03
C ASP A 238 25.03 -5.02 -14.01
N THR A 239 24.48 -6.22 -13.75
CA THR A 239 23.05 -6.55 -13.89
C THR A 239 22.25 -6.46 -12.59
N CYS A 240 22.76 -5.77 -11.56
CA CYS A 240 22.12 -5.68 -10.23
C CYS A 240 20.64 -5.24 -10.30
N SER A 241 20.34 -4.27 -11.17
CA SER A 241 18.98 -3.77 -11.38
C SER A 241 18.08 -4.78 -12.08
N VAL A 242 18.62 -5.56 -13.02
CA VAL A 242 17.89 -6.64 -13.69
C VAL A 242 17.55 -7.75 -12.69
N PHE A 243 18.52 -8.16 -11.86
CA PHE A 243 18.28 -9.13 -10.78
C PHE A 243 17.20 -8.64 -9.81
N SER A 244 17.31 -7.42 -9.29
CA SER A 244 16.31 -6.88 -8.35
C SER A 244 14.90 -6.87 -8.98
N THR A 245 14.80 -6.46 -10.24
CA THR A 245 13.51 -6.42 -10.96
C THR A 245 12.93 -7.82 -11.17
N VAL A 246 13.79 -8.77 -11.57
CA VAL A 246 13.40 -10.16 -11.80
C VAL A 246 13.00 -10.84 -10.49
N GLU A 247 13.79 -10.73 -9.42
CA GLU A 247 13.46 -11.30 -8.11
C GLU A 247 12.15 -10.74 -7.54
N SER A 248 11.89 -9.43 -7.71
CA SER A 248 10.61 -8.83 -7.31
C SER A 248 9.43 -9.39 -8.12
N THR A 249 9.65 -9.66 -9.42
CA THR A 249 8.63 -10.22 -10.32
C THR A 249 8.36 -11.70 -10.01
N GLU A 250 9.41 -12.47 -9.76
CA GLU A 250 9.34 -13.87 -9.29
C GLU A 250 8.51 -13.96 -8.01
N PHE A 251 8.77 -13.09 -7.04
CA PHE A 251 8.05 -13.09 -5.77
C PHE A 251 6.56 -12.78 -5.95
N ALA A 252 6.22 -11.77 -6.77
CA ALA A 252 4.82 -11.43 -7.06
C ALA A 252 4.07 -12.61 -7.70
N LEU A 253 4.66 -13.24 -8.72
CA LEU A 253 4.10 -14.41 -9.38
C LEU A 253 4.01 -15.62 -8.44
N ALA A 254 5.01 -15.82 -7.59
CA ALA A 254 5.05 -16.93 -6.65
C ALA A 254 3.95 -16.81 -5.59
N ARG A 255 3.69 -15.60 -5.07
CA ARG A 255 2.57 -15.35 -4.16
C ARG A 255 1.22 -15.68 -4.78
N SER A 256 1.05 -15.35 -6.06
CA SER A 256 -0.17 -15.60 -6.83
C SER A 256 -0.36 -17.10 -7.13
N ASN A 257 0.70 -17.80 -7.52
CA ASN A 257 0.64 -19.22 -7.91
C ASN A 257 0.89 -20.22 -6.75
N GLY A 258 1.30 -19.74 -5.58
CA GLY A 258 1.70 -20.56 -4.43
C GLY A 258 3.08 -21.23 -4.55
N LYS A 259 3.79 -21.06 -5.67
CA LYS A 259 5.12 -21.61 -5.93
C LYS A 259 5.94 -20.71 -6.86
N GLY A 260 7.22 -20.54 -6.55
CA GLY A 260 8.17 -19.78 -7.33
C GLY A 260 8.71 -20.52 -8.57
N VAL A 261 8.99 -19.73 -9.59
CA VAL A 261 9.70 -20.11 -10.81
C VAL A 261 10.84 -19.12 -10.97
N ALA A 262 12.07 -19.61 -11.17
CA ALA A 262 13.19 -18.73 -11.48
C ALA A 262 13.00 -18.20 -12.91
N LEU A 263 13.05 -16.88 -13.07
CA LEU A 263 12.90 -16.19 -14.34
C LEU A 263 14.27 -15.80 -14.91
N SER A 264 14.35 -15.77 -16.24
CA SER A 264 15.58 -15.45 -16.97
C SER A 264 15.97 -13.99 -16.80
N VAL A 265 17.09 -13.77 -16.10
CA VAL A 265 17.73 -12.45 -16.03
C VAL A 265 18.30 -12.04 -17.39
N GLU A 266 18.83 -13.00 -18.15
CA GLU A 266 19.39 -12.74 -19.48
C GLU A 266 18.32 -12.21 -20.45
N TYR A 267 17.15 -12.84 -20.47
CA TYR A 267 16.03 -12.42 -21.30
C TYR A 267 15.49 -11.06 -20.88
N ALA A 268 15.37 -10.79 -19.57
CA ALA A 268 14.93 -9.48 -19.09
C ALA A 268 15.91 -8.36 -19.49
N ASN A 269 17.22 -8.62 -19.45
CA ASN A 269 18.23 -7.68 -19.94
C ASN A 269 18.13 -7.47 -21.46
N TRP A 270 17.98 -8.55 -22.23
CA TRP A 270 17.73 -8.46 -23.67
C TRP A 270 16.45 -7.67 -23.99
N ALA A 271 15.34 -7.91 -23.29
CA ALA A 271 14.08 -7.24 -23.53
C ALA A 271 14.15 -5.73 -23.28
N ALA A 272 14.93 -5.31 -22.28
CA ALA A 272 15.22 -3.90 -22.02
C ALA A 272 16.01 -3.27 -23.18
N ASN A 273 17.07 -3.94 -23.62
CA ASN A 273 17.91 -3.53 -24.74
C ASN A 273 17.12 -3.43 -26.06
N GLU A 274 16.33 -4.45 -26.38
CA GLU A 274 15.46 -4.49 -27.56
C GLU A 274 14.45 -3.33 -27.56
N THR A 275 13.91 -3.00 -26.38
CA THR A 275 12.93 -1.93 -26.26
C THR A 275 13.53 -0.54 -26.38
N THR A 276 14.77 -0.37 -25.90
CA THR A 276 15.47 0.92 -25.88
C THR A 276 16.39 1.14 -27.07
N GLY A 277 16.65 0.10 -27.88
CA GLY A 277 17.65 0.12 -28.95
C GLY A 277 19.09 0.14 -28.42
N ARG A 278 19.31 -0.36 -27.20
CA ARG A 278 20.63 -0.41 -26.54
C ARG A 278 21.21 -1.83 -26.58
N GLY A 279 22.42 -1.99 -26.06
CA GLY A 279 23.12 -3.26 -25.97
C GLY A 279 23.99 -3.31 -24.73
N ASP A 280 23.42 -2.95 -23.58
CA ASP A 280 24.12 -2.78 -22.31
C ASP A 280 23.95 -3.98 -21.37
N ASP A 281 24.90 -4.18 -20.45
CA ASP A 281 24.89 -5.25 -19.44
C ASP A 281 24.23 -4.80 -18.14
N GLY A 282 22.93 -4.50 -18.21
CA GLY A 282 22.16 -3.86 -17.16
C GLY A 282 21.57 -2.53 -17.62
N ASP A 283 20.48 -2.10 -16.97
CA ASP A 283 19.82 -0.84 -17.32
C ASP A 283 19.07 -0.24 -16.11
N PHE A 284 18.46 0.93 -16.27
CA PHE A 284 17.56 1.50 -15.30
C PHE A 284 16.28 0.66 -15.16
N PHE A 285 15.71 0.64 -13.97
CA PHE A 285 14.47 -0.08 -13.68
C PHE A 285 13.34 0.24 -14.67
N HIS A 286 13.15 1.51 -15.05
CA HIS A 286 12.08 1.87 -15.97
C HIS A 286 12.25 1.23 -17.36
N ASN A 287 13.48 1.03 -17.84
CA ASN A 287 13.75 0.36 -19.12
C ASN A 287 13.52 -1.15 -19.00
N ILE A 288 13.95 -1.76 -17.90
CA ILE A 288 13.75 -3.19 -17.63
C ILE A 288 12.25 -3.50 -17.52
N ILE A 289 11.52 -2.69 -16.76
CA ILE A 289 10.06 -2.81 -16.60
C ILE A 289 9.36 -2.66 -17.95
N LEU A 290 9.76 -1.68 -18.77
CA LEU A 290 9.19 -1.50 -20.10
C LEU A 290 9.47 -2.70 -21.01
N GLY A 291 10.67 -3.25 -20.94
CA GLY A 291 11.05 -4.49 -21.64
C GLY A 291 10.17 -5.67 -21.23
N ILE A 292 10.00 -5.91 -19.93
CA ILE A 292 9.13 -6.97 -19.40
C ILE A 292 7.68 -6.76 -19.83
N GLN A 293 7.16 -5.53 -19.75
CA GLN A 293 5.79 -5.23 -20.15
C GLN A 293 5.53 -5.47 -21.64
N LYS A 294 6.53 -5.24 -22.49
CA LYS A 294 6.41 -5.38 -23.94
C LYS A 294 6.69 -6.80 -24.43
N HIS A 295 7.66 -7.49 -23.84
CA HIS A 295 8.20 -8.76 -24.34
C HIS A 295 7.95 -9.95 -23.39
N GLY A 296 7.34 -9.71 -22.23
CA GLY A 296 7.08 -10.73 -21.21
C GLY A 296 8.34 -11.16 -20.45
N VAL A 297 8.24 -12.30 -19.79
CA VAL A 297 9.34 -12.97 -19.07
C VAL A 297 9.30 -14.46 -19.33
N CYS A 298 10.45 -15.12 -19.37
CA CYS A 298 10.53 -16.58 -19.50
C CYS A 298 11.27 -17.22 -18.30
N PRO A 299 11.10 -18.53 -18.07
CA PRO A 299 11.89 -19.25 -17.08
C PRO A 299 13.40 -19.16 -17.35
N GLU A 300 14.21 -19.20 -16.29
CA GLU A 300 15.67 -19.18 -16.34
C GLU A 300 16.23 -20.27 -17.27
N GLU A 301 15.59 -21.44 -17.33
CA GLU A 301 16.03 -22.56 -18.16
C GLU A 301 15.90 -22.29 -19.67
N ALA A 302 15.01 -21.37 -20.06
CA ALA A 302 14.80 -21.03 -21.47
C ALA A 302 15.93 -20.16 -22.03
N MET A 303 16.49 -19.26 -21.21
CA MET A 303 17.62 -18.42 -21.56
C MET A 303 18.52 -18.22 -20.32
N PRO A 304 19.43 -19.15 -20.04
CA PRO A 304 20.22 -19.12 -18.80
C PRO A 304 21.14 -17.90 -18.72
N TYR A 305 21.33 -17.41 -17.50
CA TYR A 305 22.23 -16.29 -17.23
C TYR A 305 23.68 -16.61 -17.59
N ALA A 306 24.24 -15.84 -18.52
CA ALA A 306 25.59 -16.06 -19.03
C ALA A 306 26.65 -15.49 -18.07
N LYS A 307 27.82 -16.14 -18.02
CA LYS A 307 28.97 -15.65 -17.23
C LYS A 307 29.51 -14.31 -17.72
N THR A 308 29.37 -14.03 -19.02
CA THR A 308 29.81 -12.81 -19.70
C THR A 308 28.71 -12.35 -20.61
N PHE A 309 28.49 -11.04 -20.67
CA PHE A 309 27.51 -10.44 -21.55
C PHE A 309 27.98 -10.41 -23.01
N SER A 310 27.03 -10.58 -23.92
CA SER A 310 27.20 -10.41 -25.35
C SER A 310 25.98 -9.69 -25.92
N PRO A 311 26.13 -8.49 -26.52
CA PRO A 311 24.99 -7.76 -27.08
C PRO A 311 24.37 -8.46 -28.30
N ASP A 312 25.10 -9.36 -28.94
CA ASP A 312 24.63 -10.14 -30.09
C ASP A 312 23.78 -11.36 -29.70
N THR A 313 23.65 -11.63 -28.40
CA THR A 313 22.85 -12.76 -27.92
C THR A 313 21.36 -12.41 -28.09
N GLN A 314 20.70 -13.17 -28.96
CA GLN A 314 19.28 -13.02 -29.27
C GLN A 314 18.50 -14.26 -28.81
N PRO A 315 17.31 -14.10 -28.20
CA PRO A 315 16.41 -15.22 -27.98
C PRO A 315 15.90 -15.73 -29.32
N ASN A 316 15.71 -17.05 -29.43
CA ASN A 316 15.03 -17.61 -30.58
C ASN A 316 13.51 -17.34 -30.51
N SER A 317 12.80 -17.61 -31.60
CA SER A 317 11.36 -17.36 -31.70
C SER A 317 10.53 -18.15 -30.67
N GLU A 318 11.01 -19.32 -30.23
CA GLU A 318 10.31 -20.14 -29.23
C GLU A 318 10.36 -19.48 -27.85
N ILE A 319 11.51 -18.95 -27.45
CA ILE A 319 11.69 -18.23 -26.18
C ILE A 319 10.83 -16.96 -26.18
N VAL A 320 10.81 -16.20 -27.27
CA VAL A 320 9.97 -14.99 -27.39
C VAL A 320 8.49 -15.34 -27.28
N ALA A 321 8.04 -16.41 -27.96
CA ALA A 321 6.66 -16.87 -27.86
C ALA A 321 6.31 -17.36 -26.45
N GLN A 322 7.22 -18.08 -25.79
CA GLN A 322 7.05 -18.53 -24.41
C GLN A 322 6.95 -17.34 -23.44
N ALA A 323 7.79 -16.32 -23.60
CA ALA A 323 7.78 -15.15 -22.74
C ALA A 323 6.47 -14.36 -22.85
N ALA A 324 5.99 -14.15 -24.07
CA ALA A 324 4.70 -13.52 -24.32
C ALA A 324 3.55 -14.32 -23.69
N ALA A 325 3.55 -15.64 -23.89
CA ALA A 325 2.54 -16.53 -23.32
C ALA A 325 2.58 -16.59 -21.79
N PHE A 326 3.76 -16.47 -21.18
CA PHE A 326 3.90 -16.54 -19.72
C PHE A 326 3.21 -15.37 -19.01
N THR A 327 3.15 -14.21 -19.66
CA THR A 327 2.42 -13.01 -19.21
C THR A 327 0.97 -12.95 -19.71
N GLN A 328 0.54 -13.84 -20.62
CA GLN A 328 -0.86 -13.94 -21.02
C GLN A 328 -1.69 -14.53 -19.86
N GLY A 329 -2.75 -13.83 -19.44
CA GLY A 329 -3.59 -14.23 -18.30
C GLY A 329 -3.01 -13.88 -16.92
N ARG A 330 -1.83 -13.27 -16.86
CA ARG A 330 -1.20 -12.79 -15.61
C ARG A 330 -0.77 -11.35 -15.77
N ARG A 331 -1.54 -10.44 -15.20
CA ARG A 331 -1.23 -9.03 -15.29
C ARG A 331 -0.20 -8.66 -14.23
N LEU A 332 0.98 -8.21 -14.67
CA LEU A 332 2.02 -7.67 -13.80
C LEU A 332 1.83 -6.17 -13.63
N HIS A 333 1.71 -5.73 -12.39
CA HIS A 333 1.55 -4.33 -12.02
C HIS A 333 2.82 -3.85 -11.31
N PHE A 334 3.47 -2.86 -11.91
CA PHE A 334 4.69 -2.24 -11.36
C PHE A 334 4.32 -0.91 -10.70
N HIS A 335 4.45 -0.85 -9.38
CA HIS A 335 4.00 0.28 -8.58
C HIS A 335 5.21 1.09 -8.10
N TRP A 336 5.36 2.30 -8.66
CA TRP A 336 6.40 3.22 -8.23
C TRP A 336 6.08 3.83 -6.87
N LEU A 337 6.98 3.63 -5.91
CA LEU A 337 7.02 4.41 -4.68
C LEU A 337 7.74 5.73 -4.93
N LYS A 338 8.86 5.68 -5.66
CA LYS A 338 9.64 6.84 -6.05
C LYS A 338 10.18 6.62 -7.46
N GLY A 339 9.85 7.51 -8.39
CA GLY A 339 10.45 7.51 -9.72
C GLY A 339 11.90 8.00 -9.69
N TRP A 340 12.69 7.58 -10.67
CA TRP A 340 14.09 7.98 -10.77
C TRP A 340 14.26 9.50 -10.85
N SER A 341 15.23 10.02 -10.10
CA SER A 341 15.60 11.43 -10.17
C SER A 341 17.11 11.61 -10.01
N LYS A 342 17.64 12.69 -10.60
CA LYS A 342 19.07 13.06 -10.49
C LYS A 342 19.49 13.41 -9.07
N LYS A 343 18.53 13.81 -8.22
CA LYS A 343 18.79 14.09 -6.81
C LYS A 343 18.56 12.80 -6.03
N ALA A 344 19.64 12.05 -5.83
CA ALA A 344 19.61 10.87 -4.99
C ALA A 344 19.06 11.22 -3.61
N GLY A 345 18.30 10.27 -3.05
CA GLY A 345 17.93 10.26 -1.66
C GLY A 345 16.46 10.07 -1.40
N LEU A 346 16.18 9.24 -0.39
CA LEU A 346 14.85 8.99 0.13
C LEU A 346 14.55 9.97 1.26
N ASP A 347 13.30 10.41 1.36
CA ASP A 347 12.82 11.13 2.53
C ASP A 347 12.10 10.20 3.52
N ASP A 348 11.66 10.73 4.67
CA ASP A 348 10.97 9.90 5.69
C ASP A 348 9.65 9.30 5.18
N ARG A 349 9.08 9.87 4.11
CA ARG A 349 7.84 9.41 3.50
C ARG A 349 8.11 8.22 2.59
N ASP A 350 9.18 8.29 1.80
CA ASP A 350 9.68 7.14 1.04
C ASP A 350 9.93 5.96 1.98
N LEU A 351 10.57 6.19 3.13
CA LEU A 351 10.81 5.16 4.15
C LEU A 351 9.51 4.56 4.68
N LEU A 352 8.55 5.39 5.08
CA LEU A 352 7.26 4.92 5.57
C LEU A 352 6.55 4.06 4.51
N ARG A 353 6.54 4.50 3.25
CA ARG A 353 5.93 3.75 2.14
C ARG A 353 6.61 2.40 1.91
N VAL A 354 7.95 2.36 1.95
CA VAL A 354 8.70 1.10 1.88
C VAL A 354 8.29 0.16 3.01
N LYS A 355 8.27 0.64 4.26
CA LYS A 355 7.89 -0.17 5.42
C LYS A 355 6.44 -0.67 5.31
N THR A 356 5.51 0.15 4.84
CA THR A 356 4.11 -0.24 4.64
C THR A 356 3.99 -1.36 3.60
N VAL A 357 4.70 -1.27 2.47
CA VAL A 357 4.69 -2.33 1.43
C VAL A 357 5.34 -3.62 1.94
N LEU A 358 6.44 -3.50 2.68
CA LEU A 358 7.07 -4.66 3.32
C LEU A 358 6.14 -5.30 4.35
N ALA A 359 5.44 -4.50 5.15
CA ALA A 359 4.47 -4.98 6.13
C ALA A 359 3.24 -5.65 5.47
N SER A 360 2.84 -5.22 4.26
CA SER A 360 1.80 -5.91 3.47
C SER A 360 2.30 -7.16 2.73
N GLY A 361 3.57 -7.52 2.93
CA GLY A 361 4.14 -8.78 2.49
C GLY A 361 4.79 -8.74 1.11
N SER A 362 5.08 -7.55 0.57
CA SER A 362 5.70 -7.41 -0.75
C SER A 362 7.12 -6.81 -0.63
N PRO A 363 8.12 -7.33 -1.36
CA PRO A 363 9.46 -6.76 -1.38
C PRO A 363 9.48 -5.47 -2.20
N VAL A 364 10.49 -4.63 -1.98
CA VAL A 364 10.67 -3.36 -2.69
C VAL A 364 12.02 -3.33 -3.36
N SER A 365 12.05 -3.16 -4.68
CA SER A 365 13.30 -2.92 -5.43
C SER A 365 13.77 -1.49 -5.20
N ALA A 366 15.05 -1.34 -4.85
CA ALA A 366 15.66 -0.07 -4.52
C ALA A 366 16.89 0.20 -5.40
N GLY A 367 16.82 1.27 -6.20
CA GLY A 367 17.76 1.55 -7.26
C GLY A 367 18.79 2.58 -6.85
N SER A 368 20.05 2.31 -7.21
CA SER A 368 21.19 3.21 -7.06
C SER A 368 22.29 2.76 -8.02
N TYR A 369 23.54 3.17 -7.81
CA TYR A 369 24.69 2.60 -8.52
C TYR A 369 24.79 1.07 -8.34
N HIS A 370 24.30 0.55 -7.22
CA HIS A 370 24.14 -0.89 -6.96
C HIS A 370 22.73 -1.13 -6.41
N SER A 371 21.88 -1.71 -7.25
CA SER A 371 20.46 -1.93 -6.94
C SER A 371 20.28 -3.18 -6.08
N VAL A 372 19.35 -3.12 -5.13
CA VAL A 372 19.08 -4.21 -4.19
C VAL A 372 17.57 -4.39 -3.99
N LEU A 373 17.18 -5.53 -3.42
CA LEU A 373 15.81 -5.81 -3.04
C LEU A 373 15.65 -5.71 -1.52
N PHE A 374 14.81 -4.81 -1.04
CA PHE A 374 14.39 -4.78 0.36
C PHE A 374 13.36 -5.90 0.60
N VAL A 375 13.65 -6.74 1.60
CA VAL A 375 12.88 -7.93 1.96
C VAL A 375 12.44 -7.93 3.43
N GLY A 376 12.53 -6.78 4.10
CA GLY A 376 12.09 -6.61 5.47
C GLY A 376 12.68 -5.36 6.10
N TYR A 377 12.34 -5.12 7.36
CA TYR A 377 12.86 -4.01 8.14
C TYR A 377 12.80 -4.31 9.64
N GLU A 378 13.60 -3.59 10.41
CA GLU A 378 13.67 -3.66 11.87
C GLU A 378 13.82 -2.24 12.43
N GLU A 379 12.89 -1.84 13.30
CA GLU A 379 13.00 -0.61 14.09
C GLU A 379 14.02 -0.84 15.22
N ASP A 380 15.00 0.05 15.32
CA ASP A 380 16.04 0.03 16.34
C ASP A 380 16.55 1.46 16.53
N THR A 381 16.17 2.09 17.64
CA THR A 381 16.51 3.50 17.93
C THR A 381 18.01 3.72 18.14
N THR A 382 18.80 2.66 18.29
CA THR A 382 20.26 2.74 18.36
C THR A 382 20.92 2.81 16.98
N GLN A 383 20.19 2.49 15.91
CA GLN A 383 20.68 2.54 14.54
C GLN A 383 20.50 3.94 13.91
N PRO A 384 21.41 4.35 13.00
CA PRO A 384 21.25 5.58 12.24
C PRO A 384 19.90 5.64 11.50
N GLY A 385 19.10 6.65 11.81
CA GLY A 385 17.76 6.84 11.24
C GLY A 385 16.65 6.02 11.93
N GLY A 386 16.94 5.33 13.04
CA GLY A 386 15.94 4.63 13.86
C GLY A 386 15.64 3.18 13.47
N GLY A 387 16.48 2.58 12.62
CA GLY A 387 16.34 1.17 12.24
C GLY A 387 17.12 0.82 10.98
N ARG A 388 16.77 -0.32 10.38
CA ARG A 388 17.42 -0.88 9.18
C ARG A 388 16.45 -1.62 8.27
N PHE A 389 16.73 -1.62 6.98
CA PHE A 389 16.12 -2.54 6.02
C PHE A 389 16.92 -3.83 5.93
N LEU A 390 16.22 -4.95 5.73
CA LEU A 390 16.79 -6.25 5.39
C LEU A 390 16.89 -6.36 3.87
N ILE A 391 18.04 -6.80 3.36
CA ILE A 391 18.34 -6.84 1.92
C ILE A 391 18.47 -8.28 1.40
N SER A 392 17.98 -8.50 0.17
CA SER A 392 18.43 -9.54 -0.77
C SER A 392 19.30 -8.84 -1.83
N ASP A 393 20.59 -9.18 -1.84
CA ASP A 393 21.62 -8.54 -2.68
C ASP A 393 22.15 -9.53 -3.71
N SER A 394 22.09 -9.21 -4.99
CA SER A 394 22.62 -10.08 -6.06
C SER A 394 24.15 -10.10 -6.12
N ASN A 395 24.86 -9.22 -5.41
CA ASN A 395 26.30 -9.33 -5.18
C ASN A 395 26.65 -10.21 -3.97
N LEU A 396 25.64 -10.65 -3.20
CA LEU A 396 25.77 -11.48 -1.99
C LEU A 396 26.64 -10.86 -0.88
N LYS A 397 26.77 -9.53 -0.82
CA LYS A 397 27.63 -8.83 0.14
C LYS A 397 26.83 -8.15 1.24
N GLU A 398 25.68 -7.59 0.89
CA GLU A 398 24.87 -6.78 1.80
C GLU A 398 23.62 -7.53 2.24
N THR A 399 23.42 -7.66 3.56
CA THR A 399 22.23 -8.28 4.13
C THR A 399 21.30 -7.29 4.81
N GLU A 400 21.77 -6.07 5.04
CA GLU A 400 21.02 -5.00 5.71
C GLU A 400 21.64 -3.63 5.45
N ILE A 401 20.83 -2.59 5.59
CA ILE A 401 21.25 -1.18 5.50
C ILE A 401 20.48 -0.35 6.50
N SER A 402 21.13 0.60 7.18
CA SER A 402 20.43 1.52 8.09
C SER A 402 19.46 2.44 7.32
N TYR A 403 18.41 2.91 7.98
CA TYR A 403 17.45 3.84 7.38
C TYR A 403 18.13 5.11 6.88
N GLN A 404 19.09 5.66 7.64
CA GLN A 404 19.84 6.83 7.21
C GLN A 404 20.66 6.55 5.94
N ALA A 405 21.38 5.43 5.87
CA ALA A 405 22.18 5.09 4.68
C ALA A 405 21.29 4.79 3.46
N ALA A 406 20.12 4.17 3.67
CA ALA A 406 19.14 3.97 2.61
C ALA A 406 18.64 5.31 2.05
N LYS A 407 18.37 6.30 2.93
CA LYS A 407 17.99 7.67 2.54
C LYS A 407 19.05 8.38 1.73
N GLU A 408 20.33 8.05 1.89
CA GLU A 408 21.41 8.71 1.15
C GLU A 408 21.71 8.01 -0.18
N ARG A 409 21.50 6.70 -0.25
CA ARG A 409 21.94 5.86 -1.37
C ARG A 409 20.93 5.74 -2.51
N PHE A 410 19.65 5.51 -2.21
CA PHE A 410 18.70 5.08 -3.22
C PHE A 410 17.93 6.24 -3.86
N SER A 411 17.64 6.11 -5.15
CA SER A 411 17.04 7.17 -5.99
C SER A 411 15.66 6.85 -6.52
N ASP A 412 15.30 5.57 -6.56
CA ASP A 412 14.05 5.06 -7.09
C ASP A 412 13.66 3.76 -6.39
N LEU A 413 12.35 3.57 -6.28
CA LEU A 413 11.73 2.52 -5.51
C LEU A 413 10.48 2.03 -6.22
N PHE A 414 10.35 0.72 -6.40
CA PHE A 414 9.11 0.12 -6.88
C PHE A 414 8.88 -1.26 -6.27
N TRP A 415 7.65 -1.73 -6.35
CA TRP A 415 7.28 -3.10 -6.02
C TRP A 415 6.38 -3.67 -7.12
N VAL A 416 6.23 -4.99 -7.12
CA VAL A 416 5.48 -5.70 -8.15
C VAL A 416 4.33 -6.46 -7.53
N ASN A 417 3.18 -6.41 -8.18
CA ASN A 417 2.02 -7.26 -7.94
C ASN A 417 1.72 -8.11 -9.19
N ALA A 418 1.14 -9.30 -9.00
CA ALA A 418 0.70 -10.18 -10.07
C ALA A 418 -0.75 -10.60 -9.85
N GLU A 419 -1.64 -10.19 -10.76
CA GLU A 419 -3.05 -10.59 -10.75
C GLU A 419 -3.28 -11.77 -11.70
N VAL A 420 -4.05 -12.76 -11.23
CA VAL A 420 -4.58 -13.81 -12.11
C VAL A 420 -5.84 -13.26 -12.75
N GLU A 421 -5.88 -13.16 -14.07
CA GLU A 421 -7.13 -12.83 -14.76
C GLU A 421 -8.13 -13.95 -14.49
N SER A 422 -9.26 -13.61 -13.87
CA SER A 422 -10.38 -14.55 -13.71
C SER A 422 -10.96 -14.85 -15.11
N PRO A 423 -11.29 -16.12 -15.40
CA PRO A 423 -11.75 -16.54 -16.74
C PRO A 423 -13.05 -15.86 -17.19
#